data_AF-A0A6P0T4C1-F1
#
_entry.id   AF-A0A6P0T4C1-F1
#
_cell.length_a   1.000
_cell.length_b   1.000
_cell.length_c   1.000
_cell.angle_alpha   90.00
_cell.angle_beta   90.00
_cell.angle_gamma   90.00
#
_symmetry.space_group_name_H-M   'P 1'
#
loop_
_entity.id
_entity.type
_entity.pdbx_description
1 polymer ?
#
loop_
_entity_poly.entity_id
_entity_poly.type
_entity_poly.pdbx_seq_one_letter_code
_entity_poly.pdbx_strand_id
1 'polypeptide(L)'
;MARYALIIGVSQYNDEHFPMLTKAYTDAYAVAEVLNKDKRYKDVKVLTDNVTTKKIADTLKDFLHKKADFNEALIYFTGHGFQVFDSLDIEEPTGYIATENCTVTLEDEKITEQKGGLALSALSKLIIQSNLSNLVLLMDACHSGLFLEQNLIESSLQAFSSKTDYCLITACRSSEAAIVKKREKHSVFTGALLEGLSNSNADEQGAVTGDRLFDFIYRDLHTSRQEPIRMGRGRSIVIVQHDSPHQRATIEPIRDDNGDILCPYQGLEVFESEEKEFFFGRKKVTDKIKKRLNNNNFVPIIGASGSGKSSVVRAGLIPWLEEEKS
;
A
#
# COMPACT_ATOMS: atom_id res chain seq x y z
N MET A 1 -0.49 19.14 11.57
CA MET A 1 0.77 18.67 12.20
C MET A 1 1.88 18.73 11.17
N ALA A 2 3.13 18.92 11.59
CA ALA A 2 4.25 18.81 10.66
C ALA A 2 4.49 17.33 10.33
N ARG A 3 5.08 17.07 9.16
CA ARG A 3 5.49 15.73 8.76
C ARG A 3 6.99 15.66 8.54
N TYR A 4 7.60 14.59 9.00
CA TYR A 4 9.03 14.34 8.86
C TYR A 4 9.29 12.98 8.25
N ALA A 5 10.36 12.85 7.47
CA ALA A 5 10.78 11.58 6.91
C ALA A 5 12.22 11.24 7.29
N LEU A 6 12.47 9.97 7.57
CA LEU A 6 13.80 9.39 7.73
C LEU A 6 13.96 8.24 6.74
N ILE A 7 14.97 8.35 5.89
CA ILE A 7 15.27 7.39 4.83
C ILE A 7 16.63 6.79 5.15
N ILE A 8 16.68 5.47 5.29
CA ILE A 8 17.89 4.73 5.64
C ILE A 8 18.17 3.75 4.51
N GLY A 9 19.32 3.91 3.86
CA GLY A 9 19.79 2.99 2.82
C GLY A 9 21.13 2.39 3.20
N VAL A 10 21.19 1.08 3.40
CA VAL A 10 22.43 0.36 3.69
C VAL A 10 22.88 -0.32 2.40
N SER A 11 24.03 0.10 1.86
CA SER A 11 24.53 -0.40 0.57
C SER A 11 25.83 -1.20 0.68
N GLN A 12 26.62 -0.95 1.72
CA GLN A 12 27.92 -1.58 1.96
C GLN A 12 27.88 -2.32 3.31
N TYR A 13 28.60 -3.43 3.37
CA TYR A 13 28.65 -4.34 4.51
C TYR A 13 30.07 -4.84 4.69
N ASN A 14 30.52 -4.96 5.95
CA ASN A 14 31.85 -5.44 6.29
C ASN A 14 31.95 -6.97 6.28
N ASP A 15 30.81 -7.66 6.45
CA ASP A 15 30.73 -9.12 6.48
C ASP A 15 30.44 -9.68 5.08
N GLU A 16 31.15 -10.74 4.73
CA GLU A 16 31.12 -11.34 3.39
C GLU A 16 29.79 -12.01 3.03
N HIS A 17 28.98 -12.40 4.03
CA HIS A 17 27.67 -13.00 3.82
C HIS A 17 26.62 -11.98 3.34
N PHE A 18 26.93 -10.68 3.43
CA PHE A 18 26.06 -9.60 2.96
C PHE A 18 26.66 -8.93 1.72
N PRO A 19 26.27 -9.36 0.49
CA PRO A 19 26.80 -8.76 -0.72
C PRO A 19 26.36 -7.29 -0.85
N MET A 20 27.23 -6.47 -1.43
CA MET A 20 26.95 -5.04 -1.67
C MET A 20 25.65 -4.84 -2.47
N LEU A 21 24.81 -3.93 -1.98
CA LEU A 21 23.56 -3.55 -2.62
C LEU A 21 23.71 -2.26 -3.42
N THR A 22 24.03 -2.44 -4.70
CA THR A 22 24.26 -1.32 -5.64
C THR A 22 23.06 -0.38 -5.80
N LYS A 23 21.85 -0.86 -5.50
CA LYS A 23 20.59 -0.09 -5.66
C LYS A 23 20.12 0.61 -4.40
N ALA A 24 20.49 0.12 -3.21
CA ALA A 24 20.00 0.66 -1.93
C ALA A 24 20.30 2.16 -1.77
N TYR A 25 21.46 2.62 -2.23
CA TYR A 25 21.80 4.04 -2.28
C TYR A 25 20.85 4.82 -3.19
N THR A 26 20.69 4.40 -4.45
CA THR A 26 19.84 5.11 -5.42
C THR A 26 18.36 5.06 -5.07
N ASP A 27 17.92 3.98 -4.43
CA ASP A 27 16.56 3.76 -3.95
C ASP A 27 16.20 4.74 -2.84
N ALA A 28 17.09 4.89 -1.84
CA ALA A 28 16.93 5.86 -0.77
C ALA A 28 16.75 7.30 -1.30
N TYR A 29 17.61 7.72 -2.23
CA TYR A 29 17.51 9.08 -2.80
C TYR A 29 16.29 9.27 -3.70
N ALA A 30 15.87 8.25 -4.45
CA ALA A 30 14.67 8.34 -5.28
C ALA A 30 13.40 8.50 -4.43
N VAL A 31 13.29 7.74 -3.33
CA VAL A 31 12.19 7.92 -2.37
C VAL A 31 12.26 9.31 -1.74
N ALA A 32 13.46 9.78 -1.37
CA ALA A 32 13.66 11.11 -0.83
C ALA A 32 13.18 12.21 -1.78
N GLU A 33 13.47 12.09 -3.07
CA GLU A 33 13.05 13.05 -4.08
C GLU A 33 11.53 13.16 -4.18
N VAL A 34 10.83 12.02 -4.14
CA VAL A 34 9.36 11.98 -4.15
C VAL A 34 8.79 12.66 -2.92
N LEU A 35 9.29 12.35 -1.72
CA LEU A 35 8.79 12.95 -0.48
C LEU A 35 9.10 14.46 -0.39
N ASN A 36 10.24 14.91 -0.89
CA ASN A 36 10.61 16.33 -0.91
C ASN A 36 9.72 17.19 -1.82
N LYS A 37 9.04 16.59 -2.82
CA LYS A 37 8.09 17.30 -3.67
C LYS A 37 6.78 17.64 -2.95
N ASP A 38 6.43 16.87 -1.92
CA ASP A 38 5.24 17.12 -1.10
C ASP A 38 5.54 18.14 0.02
N LYS A 39 4.90 19.32 -0.09
CA LYS A 39 5.08 20.48 0.81
C LYS A 39 4.68 20.21 2.27
N ARG A 40 4.02 19.08 2.57
CA ARG A 40 3.68 18.68 3.94
C ARG A 40 4.89 18.15 4.70
N TYR A 41 5.89 17.59 4.01
CA TYR A 41 7.15 17.19 4.62
C TYR A 41 8.00 18.43 4.93
N LYS A 42 8.26 18.67 6.22
CA LYS A 42 9.11 19.78 6.68
C LYS A 42 10.59 19.45 6.57
N ASP A 43 10.93 18.16 6.67
CA ASP A 43 12.28 17.67 6.47
C ASP A 43 12.25 16.20 6.09
N VAL A 44 13.12 15.85 5.13
CA VAL A 44 13.38 14.49 4.66
C VAL A 44 14.86 14.22 4.86
N LYS A 45 15.21 13.50 5.93
CA LYS A 45 16.60 13.15 6.26
C LYS A 45 16.96 11.83 5.59
N VAL A 46 18.07 11.82 4.84
CA VAL A 46 18.63 10.61 4.21
C VAL A 46 19.90 10.18 4.96
N LEU A 47 20.01 8.89 5.27
CA LEU A 47 21.16 8.25 5.90
C LEU A 47 21.64 7.08 5.02
N THR A 48 22.69 7.32 4.26
CA THR A 48 23.32 6.31 3.37
C THR A 48 24.81 6.10 3.61
N ASP A 49 25.45 7.00 4.36
CA ASP A 49 26.89 6.94 4.63
C ASP A 49 27.18 6.45 6.06
N ASN A 50 28.18 5.58 6.23
CA ASN A 50 28.63 5.06 7.54
C ASN A 50 27.45 4.53 8.36
N VAL A 51 26.65 3.65 7.78
CA VAL A 51 25.33 3.24 8.30
C VAL A 51 25.49 2.11 9.31
N THR A 52 26.22 2.42 10.38
CA THR A 52 26.50 1.50 11.49
C THR A 52 25.30 1.37 12.43
N THR A 53 25.25 0.28 13.21
CA THR A 53 24.21 0.04 14.22
C THR A 53 24.02 1.23 15.15
N LYS A 54 25.13 1.81 15.64
CA LYS A 54 25.10 2.95 16.55
C LYS A 54 24.53 4.19 15.87
N LYS A 55 24.98 4.51 14.65
CA LYS A 55 24.52 5.69 13.92
C LYS A 55 23.03 5.59 13.57
N ILE A 56 22.55 4.41 13.18
CA ILE A 56 21.13 4.16 12.95
C ILE A 56 20.34 4.33 14.25
N ALA A 57 20.78 3.70 15.35
CA ALA A 57 20.09 3.78 16.63
C ALA A 57 20.00 5.23 17.16
N ASP A 58 21.09 5.98 17.11
CA ASP A 58 21.13 7.39 17.53
C ASP A 58 20.24 8.25 16.64
N THR A 59 20.26 8.01 15.31
CA THR A 59 19.42 8.73 14.35
C THR A 59 17.94 8.43 14.55
N LEU A 60 17.57 7.18 14.78
CA LEU A 60 16.18 6.78 15.05
C LEU A 60 15.67 7.39 16.36
N LYS A 61 16.48 7.38 17.43
CA LYS A 61 16.11 8.00 18.71
C LYS A 61 15.88 9.51 18.55
N ASP A 62 16.81 10.21 17.90
CA ASP A 62 16.66 11.63 17.64
C ASP A 62 15.47 11.94 16.73
N PHE A 63 15.22 11.11 15.72
CA PHE A 63 14.08 11.28 14.83
C PHE A 63 12.75 11.06 15.56
N LEU A 64 12.57 9.93 16.23
CA LEU A 64 11.32 9.51 16.85
C LEU A 64 10.96 10.30 18.12
N HIS A 65 11.96 10.67 18.93
CA HIS A 65 11.71 11.31 20.24
C HIS A 65 12.02 12.80 20.30
N LYS A 66 12.62 13.38 19.25
CA LYS A 66 12.90 14.83 19.21
C LYS A 66 12.29 15.48 17.99
N LYS A 67 12.65 15.01 16.79
CA LYS A 67 12.28 15.70 15.54
C LYS A 67 10.80 15.51 15.20
N ALA A 68 10.32 14.29 15.29
CA ALA A 68 8.94 13.91 14.96
C ALA A 68 8.03 13.76 16.19
N ASP A 69 8.51 14.15 17.39
CA ASP A 69 7.71 14.06 18.61
C ASP A 69 6.39 14.85 18.45
N PHE A 70 5.26 14.22 18.79
CA PHE A 70 3.90 14.74 18.55
C PHE A 70 3.57 15.14 17.09
N ASN A 71 4.32 14.62 16.12
CA ASN A 71 4.14 14.91 14.70
C ASN A 71 3.97 13.63 13.87
N GLU A 72 3.75 13.80 12.57
CA GLU A 72 3.64 12.70 11.61
C GLU A 72 5.03 12.25 11.15
N ALA A 73 5.24 10.94 11.05
CA ALA A 73 6.53 10.38 10.64
C ALA A 73 6.39 9.38 9.49
N LEU A 74 7.35 9.40 8.57
CA LEU A 74 7.59 8.32 7.63
C LEU A 74 9.02 7.82 7.78
N ILE A 75 9.19 6.50 7.87
CA ILE A 75 10.50 5.85 7.82
C ILE A 75 10.53 4.97 6.58
N TYR A 76 11.57 5.11 5.76
CA TYR A 76 11.85 4.19 4.66
C TYR A 76 13.19 3.51 4.90
N PHE A 77 13.21 2.18 4.81
CA PHE A 77 14.43 1.38 4.95
C PHE A 77 14.67 0.57 3.67
N THR A 78 15.90 0.57 3.16
CA THR A 78 16.35 -0.33 2.09
C THR A 78 17.71 -0.95 2.44
N GLY A 79 17.83 -2.26 2.31
CA GLY A 79 19.03 -3.00 2.71
C GLY A 79 18.78 -4.50 2.85
N HIS A 80 19.67 -5.21 3.55
CA HIS A 80 19.46 -6.62 3.92
C HIS A 80 18.68 -6.76 5.23
N GLY A 81 17.70 -7.64 5.22
CA GLY A 81 17.10 -8.25 6.40
C GLY A 81 17.55 -9.70 6.52
N PHE A 82 17.61 -10.22 7.75
CA PHE A 82 18.01 -11.60 8.01
C PHE A 82 17.39 -12.12 9.31
N GLN A 83 17.44 -13.44 9.46
CA GLN A 83 16.94 -14.16 10.62
C GLN A 83 18.11 -14.76 11.39
N VAL A 84 18.01 -14.74 12.71
CA VAL A 84 18.92 -15.47 13.60
C VAL A 84 18.13 -16.58 14.27
N PHE A 85 18.60 -17.81 14.12
CA PHE A 85 18.00 -19.00 14.71
C PHE A 85 18.70 -19.33 16.03
N ASP A 86 17.94 -19.82 17.01
CA ASP A 86 18.55 -20.39 18.20
C ASP A 86 19.25 -21.72 17.85
N SER A 87 20.30 -22.02 18.63
CA SER A 87 21.12 -23.23 18.52
C SER A 87 20.33 -24.55 18.53
N LEU A 88 19.12 -24.57 19.11
CA LEU A 88 18.29 -25.77 19.18
C LEU A 88 17.16 -25.80 18.13
N ASP A 89 16.99 -24.74 17.31
CA ASP A 89 15.87 -24.58 16.36
C ASP A 89 14.46 -24.71 17.04
N ILE A 90 14.36 -24.40 18.34
CA ILE A 90 13.10 -24.52 19.11
C ILE A 90 12.36 -23.18 19.19
N GLU A 91 13.09 -22.08 19.38
CA GLU A 91 12.49 -20.75 19.46
C GLU A 91 12.22 -20.17 18.07
N GLU A 92 11.23 -19.27 17.98
CA GLU A 92 11.03 -18.50 16.75
C GLU A 92 12.30 -17.69 16.43
N PRO A 93 12.72 -17.65 15.16
CA PRO A 93 13.89 -16.89 14.77
C PRO A 93 13.70 -15.41 15.13
N THR A 94 14.80 -14.69 15.37
CA THR A 94 14.73 -13.24 15.59
C THR A 94 15.09 -12.49 14.30
N GLY A 95 14.26 -11.52 13.92
CA GLY A 95 14.45 -10.72 12.72
C GLY A 95 15.35 -9.50 12.94
N TYR A 96 16.32 -9.32 12.04
CA TYR A 96 17.27 -8.22 12.07
C TYR A 96 17.36 -7.52 10.71
N ILE A 97 17.72 -6.25 10.78
CA ILE A 97 18.24 -5.47 9.67
C ILE A 97 19.77 -5.48 9.75
N ALA A 98 20.44 -5.84 8.65
CA ALA A 98 21.88 -5.75 8.56
C ALA A 98 22.32 -4.29 8.44
N THR A 99 23.35 -3.95 9.21
CA THR A 99 24.01 -2.64 9.18
C THR A 99 25.42 -2.80 8.63
N GLU A 100 26.07 -1.69 8.30
CA GLU A 100 27.40 -1.71 7.66
C GLU A 100 28.43 -2.52 8.46
N ASN A 101 28.41 -2.41 9.79
CA ASN A 101 29.33 -3.11 10.70
C ASN A 101 28.74 -4.40 11.28
N CYS A 102 27.68 -4.93 10.68
CA CYS A 102 27.09 -6.19 11.10
C CYS A 102 27.98 -7.36 10.70
N THR A 103 28.18 -8.32 11.61
CA THR A 103 28.85 -9.59 11.35
C THR A 103 27.96 -10.75 11.77
N VAL A 104 28.07 -11.90 11.09
CA VAL A 104 27.26 -13.09 11.35
C VAL A 104 28.10 -14.37 11.42
N THR A 105 27.62 -15.34 12.18
CA THR A 105 28.14 -16.71 12.21
C THR A 105 27.07 -17.64 11.67
N LEU A 106 27.45 -18.55 10.77
CA LEU A 106 26.55 -19.52 10.16
C LEU A 106 26.87 -20.95 10.61
N GLU A 107 25.83 -21.73 10.88
CA GLU A 107 25.86 -23.18 11.07
C GLU A 107 24.77 -23.78 10.16
N ASP A 108 25.12 -24.79 9.36
CA ASP A 108 24.20 -25.43 8.41
C ASP A 108 23.40 -24.45 7.53
N GLU A 109 24.09 -23.44 6.98
CA GLU A 109 23.52 -22.35 6.15
C GLU A 109 22.53 -21.42 6.87
N LYS A 110 22.34 -21.59 8.18
CA LYS A 110 21.53 -20.71 9.03
C LYS A 110 22.42 -19.79 9.85
N ILE A 111 21.98 -18.55 10.06
CA ILE A 111 22.69 -17.63 10.96
C ILE A 111 22.29 -17.96 12.40
N THR A 112 23.26 -18.30 13.24
CA THR A 112 23.07 -18.64 14.66
C THR A 112 23.51 -17.52 15.58
N GLU A 113 24.46 -16.69 15.15
CA GLU A 113 24.93 -15.53 15.91
C GLU A 113 25.07 -14.29 15.03
N GLN A 114 24.86 -13.12 15.62
CA GLN A 114 25.14 -11.84 14.97
C GLN A 114 25.69 -10.80 15.95
N LYS A 115 26.46 -9.87 15.41
CA LYS A 115 26.86 -8.65 16.10
C LYS A 115 26.63 -7.45 15.20
N GLY A 116 25.97 -6.41 15.71
CA GLY A 116 25.77 -5.16 14.96
C GLY A 116 24.55 -5.14 14.03
N GLY A 117 23.69 -6.15 14.05
CA GLY A 117 22.36 -6.09 13.45
C GLY A 117 21.41 -5.22 14.26
N LEU A 118 20.46 -4.57 13.59
CA LEU A 118 19.37 -3.84 14.23
C LEU A 118 18.15 -4.77 14.35
N ALA A 119 17.84 -5.21 15.58
CA ALA A 119 16.68 -6.09 15.81
C ALA A 119 15.36 -5.37 15.48
N LEU A 120 14.49 -6.03 14.71
CA LEU A 120 13.14 -5.51 14.40
C LEU A 120 12.32 -5.34 15.67
N SER A 121 12.47 -6.24 16.65
CA SER A 121 11.82 -6.13 17.96
C SER A 121 12.30 -4.92 18.77
N ALA A 122 13.58 -4.53 18.65
CA ALA A 122 14.12 -3.33 19.28
C ALA A 122 13.59 -2.06 18.60
N LEU A 123 13.51 -2.06 17.26
CA LEU A 123 12.87 -0.97 16.51
C LEU A 123 11.40 -0.81 16.90
N SER A 124 10.67 -1.92 16.99
CA SER A 124 9.26 -1.95 17.43
C SER A 124 9.09 -1.34 18.83
N LYS A 125 9.94 -1.72 19.80
CA LYS A 125 9.93 -1.15 21.15
C LYS A 125 10.18 0.37 21.15
N LEU A 126 11.16 0.83 20.35
CA LEU A 126 11.47 2.24 20.21
C LEU A 126 10.28 3.03 19.64
N ILE A 127 9.64 2.49 18.60
CA ILE A 127 8.42 3.06 18.01
C ILE A 127 7.29 3.12 19.04
N ILE A 128 7.06 2.06 19.82
CA ILE A 128 6.01 2.02 20.85
C ILE A 128 6.21 3.12 21.91
N GLN A 129 7.46 3.41 22.27
CA GLN A 129 7.84 4.42 23.24
C GLN A 129 7.76 5.86 22.73
N SER A 130 7.52 6.07 21.42
CA SER A 130 7.42 7.40 20.82
C SER A 130 6.00 7.98 20.90
N ASN A 131 5.88 9.31 20.88
CA ASN A 131 4.60 10.04 20.89
C ASN A 131 4.22 10.55 19.49
N LEU A 132 4.43 9.75 18.45
CA LEU A 132 4.06 10.15 17.09
C LEU A 132 2.53 10.22 16.94
N SER A 133 2.07 11.19 16.14
CA SER A 133 0.65 11.29 15.76
C SER A 133 0.22 10.22 14.76
N ASN A 134 1.13 9.83 13.87
CA ASN A 134 1.02 8.66 13.01
C ASN A 134 2.42 8.25 12.53
N LEU A 135 2.54 7.01 12.06
CA LEU A 135 3.78 6.48 11.48
C LEU A 135 3.50 5.67 10.22
N VAL A 136 4.25 5.93 9.17
CA VAL A 136 4.36 5.03 8.01
C VAL A 136 5.76 4.44 7.98
N LEU A 137 5.90 3.12 8.06
CA LEU A 137 7.15 2.40 7.85
C LEU A 137 7.09 1.67 6.52
N LEU A 138 7.98 2.03 5.60
CA LEU A 138 8.17 1.36 4.32
C LEU A 138 9.49 0.60 4.37
N MET A 139 9.49 -0.69 4.04
CA MET A 139 10.69 -1.51 4.20
C MET A 139 10.96 -2.38 2.97
N ASP A 140 12.16 -2.22 2.42
CA ASP A 140 12.72 -2.99 1.31
C ASP A 140 13.95 -3.76 1.79
N ALA A 141 13.72 -4.81 2.58
CA ALA A 141 14.77 -5.55 3.27
C ALA A 141 15.07 -6.94 2.68
N CYS A 142 14.58 -7.26 1.48
CA CYS A 142 14.57 -8.64 0.94
C CYS A 142 15.63 -8.92 -0.15
N HIS A 143 16.84 -8.39 0.01
CA HIS A 143 17.84 -8.36 -1.07
C HIS A 143 18.81 -9.55 -1.16
N SER A 144 19.00 -10.34 -0.09
CA SER A 144 20.10 -11.34 0.00
C SER A 144 19.70 -12.81 -0.17
N GLY A 145 18.41 -13.13 -0.24
CA GLY A 145 17.98 -14.54 -0.12
C GLY A 145 17.94 -15.06 1.33
N LEU A 146 18.46 -14.27 2.28
CA LEU A 146 18.14 -14.38 3.70
C LEU A 146 16.70 -13.88 3.87
N PHE A 147 15.81 -14.84 4.13
CA PHE A 147 14.38 -14.62 4.06
C PHE A 147 13.86 -14.05 5.38
N LEU A 148 13.05 -12.99 5.35
CA LEU A 148 12.23 -12.61 6.49
C LEU A 148 10.82 -13.16 6.28
N GLU A 149 10.46 -14.15 7.08
CA GLU A 149 9.11 -14.72 7.07
C GLU A 149 8.04 -13.71 7.49
N GLN A 150 6.84 -13.82 6.92
CA GLN A 150 5.70 -12.98 7.29
C GLN A 150 5.40 -13.06 8.79
N ASN A 151 5.33 -14.28 9.33
CA ASN A 151 5.06 -14.51 10.76
C ASN A 151 6.08 -13.80 11.65
N LEU A 152 7.35 -13.79 11.23
CA LEU A 152 8.41 -13.10 11.96
C LEU A 152 8.26 -11.58 11.92
N ILE A 153 7.88 -11.02 10.77
CA ILE A 153 7.58 -9.59 10.66
C ILE A 153 6.44 -9.23 11.61
N GLU A 154 5.38 -10.03 11.61
CA GLU A 154 4.20 -9.83 12.46
C GLU A 154 4.53 -9.92 13.96
N SER A 155 5.34 -10.90 14.37
CA SER A 155 5.74 -11.10 15.77
C SER A 155 6.75 -10.06 16.25
N SER A 156 7.64 -9.59 15.36
CA SER A 156 8.68 -8.61 15.67
C SER A 156 8.17 -7.16 15.71
N LEU A 157 7.30 -6.76 14.77
CA LEU A 157 6.87 -5.37 14.58
C LEU A 157 5.49 -5.08 15.22
N GLN A 158 5.33 -5.49 16.48
CA GLN A 158 4.11 -5.31 17.28
C GLN A 158 3.61 -3.86 17.41
N ALA A 159 4.46 -2.86 17.15
CA ALA A 159 4.02 -1.46 17.08
C ALA A 159 2.83 -1.27 16.13
N PHE A 160 2.80 -1.98 15.00
CA PHE A 160 1.77 -1.86 13.96
C PHE A 160 0.50 -2.66 14.24
N SER A 161 0.51 -3.53 15.24
CA SER A 161 -0.68 -4.23 15.74
C SER A 161 -1.26 -3.57 17.01
N SER A 162 -0.44 -2.84 17.76
CA SER A 162 -0.81 -2.23 19.05
C SER A 162 -1.14 -0.74 19.00
N LYS A 163 -0.53 0.03 18.10
CA LYS A 163 -0.79 1.48 17.94
C LYS A 163 -1.83 1.72 16.84
N THR A 164 -2.59 2.81 17.00
CA THR A 164 -3.53 3.31 16.00
C THR A 164 -2.84 4.35 15.12
N ASP A 165 -3.21 4.42 13.84
CA ASP A 165 -2.65 5.28 12.80
C ASP A 165 -1.18 4.98 12.50
N TYR A 166 -0.80 3.71 12.58
CA TYR A 166 0.52 3.22 12.23
C TYR A 166 0.36 2.26 11.06
N CYS A 167 1.16 2.41 10.00
CA CYS A 167 1.10 1.61 8.79
C CYS A 167 2.50 1.09 8.43
N LEU A 168 2.64 -0.22 8.28
CA LEU A 168 3.82 -0.87 7.73
C LEU A 168 3.47 -1.38 6.34
N ILE A 169 4.33 -1.12 5.35
CA ILE A 169 4.30 -1.78 4.05
C ILE A 169 5.71 -2.30 3.74
N THR A 170 5.82 -3.60 3.49
CA THR A 170 7.09 -4.27 3.16
C THR A 170 6.81 -5.33 2.10
N ALA A 171 7.85 -5.91 1.51
CA ALA A 171 7.71 -7.13 0.73
C ALA A 171 8.67 -8.22 1.18
N CYS A 172 8.19 -9.46 1.16
CA CYS A 172 8.90 -10.68 1.56
C CYS A 172 9.10 -11.59 0.33
N ARG A 173 10.08 -12.52 0.35
CA ARG A 173 10.25 -13.53 -0.72
C ARG A 173 9.45 -14.81 -0.36
N SER A 174 9.42 -15.82 -1.22
CA SER A 174 9.01 -17.18 -0.83
C SER A 174 10.20 -18.13 -0.95
N SER A 175 10.17 -19.23 -0.20
CA SER A 175 11.29 -20.16 0.07
C SER A 175 11.93 -20.83 -1.14
N GLU A 176 11.37 -20.72 -2.36
CA GLU A 176 11.86 -21.41 -3.56
C GLU A 176 12.42 -20.48 -4.67
N ALA A 177 12.76 -19.23 -4.35
CA ALA A 177 12.98 -18.21 -5.38
C ALA A 177 14.45 -17.95 -5.77
N ALA A 178 14.89 -18.50 -6.91
CA ALA A 178 16.10 -18.08 -7.61
C ALA A 178 16.08 -16.58 -8.00
N ILE A 179 17.27 -15.96 -8.05
CA ILE A 179 17.52 -14.54 -8.36
C ILE A 179 16.98 -14.20 -9.76
N VAL A 180 15.99 -13.28 -9.83
CA VAL A 180 15.64 -12.65 -11.11
C VAL A 180 16.53 -11.43 -11.30
N LYS A 181 17.47 -11.53 -12.25
CA LYS A 181 18.19 -10.39 -12.82
C LYS A 181 17.35 -9.75 -13.91
N LYS A 182 17.13 -8.44 -13.84
CA LYS A 182 17.17 -7.53 -15.01
C LYS A 182 17.56 -6.11 -14.61
N ARG A 183 18.06 -5.38 -15.61
CA ARG A 183 18.62 -4.03 -15.58
C ARG A 183 17.56 -2.98 -15.23
N GLU A 184 17.09 -2.99 -13.99
CA GLU A 184 16.16 -1.99 -13.47
C GLU A 184 16.92 -0.94 -12.68
N LYS A 185 16.47 0.32 -12.80
CA LYS A 185 17.04 1.48 -12.10
C LYS A 185 16.95 1.35 -10.57
N HIS A 186 15.92 0.66 -10.08
CA HIS A 186 15.59 0.49 -8.66
C HIS A 186 15.41 -0.98 -8.28
N SER A 187 15.34 -1.29 -6.99
CA SER A 187 14.92 -2.62 -6.53
C SER A 187 13.47 -2.91 -6.94
N VAL A 188 13.06 -4.19 -6.88
CA VAL A 188 11.71 -4.60 -7.30
C VAL A 188 10.64 -3.88 -6.47
N PHE A 189 10.71 -3.98 -5.14
CA PHE A 189 9.78 -3.27 -4.25
C PHE A 189 9.86 -1.76 -4.41
N THR A 190 11.08 -1.19 -4.51
CA THR A 190 11.23 0.26 -4.59
C THR A 190 10.75 0.82 -5.92
N GLY A 191 10.90 0.08 -7.02
CA GLY A 191 10.30 0.43 -8.31
C GLY A 191 8.79 0.55 -8.20
N ALA A 192 8.13 -0.49 -7.68
CA ALA A 192 6.69 -0.50 -7.45
C ALA A 192 6.24 0.62 -6.50
N LEU A 193 7.01 0.88 -5.45
CA LEU A 193 6.77 1.95 -4.49
C LEU A 193 6.82 3.33 -5.17
N LEU A 194 7.85 3.61 -5.96
CA LEU A 194 8.01 4.92 -6.63
C LEU A 194 6.90 5.17 -7.65
N GLU A 195 6.51 4.14 -8.41
CA GLU A 195 5.40 4.25 -9.35
C GLU A 195 4.06 4.40 -8.63
N GLY A 196 3.83 3.63 -7.57
CA GLY A 196 2.64 3.71 -6.73
C GLY A 196 2.51 5.01 -5.93
N LEU A 197 3.62 5.73 -5.69
CA LEU A 197 3.61 7.07 -5.11
C LEU A 197 3.41 8.18 -6.16
N SER A 198 3.43 7.87 -7.45
CA SER A 198 3.29 8.88 -8.49
C SER A 198 1.84 9.39 -8.63
N ASN A 199 1.66 10.49 -9.35
CA ASN A 199 0.34 11.11 -9.55
C ASN A 199 -0.66 10.19 -10.29
N SER A 200 -0.20 9.17 -11.03
CA SER A 200 -1.09 8.22 -11.70
C SER A 200 -1.89 7.36 -10.71
N ASN A 201 -1.36 7.16 -9.51
CA ASN A 201 -2.02 6.44 -8.44
C ASN A 201 -2.68 7.38 -7.40
N ALA A 202 -2.72 8.68 -7.65
CA ALA A 202 -3.43 9.61 -6.78
C ALA A 202 -4.95 9.43 -6.88
N ASP A 203 -5.70 9.79 -5.84
CA ASP A 203 -7.13 9.99 -5.93
C ASP A 203 -7.47 11.33 -6.61
N GLU A 204 -8.76 11.63 -6.75
CA GLU A 204 -9.25 12.88 -7.36
C GLU A 204 -8.77 14.14 -6.63
N GLN A 205 -8.40 14.02 -5.35
CA GLN A 205 -7.87 15.12 -4.55
C GLN A 205 -6.34 15.19 -4.64
N GLY A 206 -5.68 14.32 -5.40
CA GLY A 206 -4.22 14.27 -5.51
C GLY A 206 -3.55 13.46 -4.40
N ALA A 207 -4.30 12.79 -3.53
CA ALA A 207 -3.76 12.04 -2.40
C ALA A 207 -3.43 10.60 -2.78
N VAL A 208 -2.25 10.12 -2.38
CA VAL A 208 -1.91 8.70 -2.37
C VAL A 208 -1.89 8.23 -0.92
N THR A 209 -2.80 7.34 -0.54
CA THR A 209 -2.87 6.78 0.81
C THR A 209 -2.11 5.47 0.93
N GLY A 210 -1.84 5.03 2.17
CA GLY A 210 -1.22 3.73 2.43
C GLY A 210 -2.02 2.55 1.86
N ASP A 211 -3.36 2.60 1.90
CA ASP A 211 -4.21 1.56 1.29
C ASP A 211 -4.06 1.53 -0.24
N ARG A 212 -4.09 2.72 -0.87
CA ARG A 212 -4.00 2.87 -2.32
C ARG A 212 -2.61 2.53 -2.85
N LEU A 213 -1.58 2.88 -2.08
CA LEU A 213 -0.20 2.48 -2.35
C LEU A 213 -0.04 0.96 -2.23
N PHE A 214 -0.56 0.35 -1.16
CA PHE A 214 -0.47 -1.09 -0.97
C PHE A 214 -1.18 -1.86 -2.09
N ASP A 215 -2.40 -1.45 -2.47
CA ASP A 215 -3.14 -2.08 -3.56
C ASP A 215 -2.39 -1.96 -4.91
N PHE A 216 -1.73 -0.83 -5.15
CA PHE A 216 -0.85 -0.66 -6.31
C PHE A 216 0.34 -1.63 -6.25
N ILE A 217 1.10 -1.64 -5.14
CA ILE A 217 2.28 -2.50 -4.96
C ILE A 217 1.87 -3.97 -5.09
N TYR A 218 0.76 -4.39 -4.47
CA TYR A 218 0.23 -5.74 -4.57
C TYR A 218 -0.03 -6.16 -6.02
N ARG A 219 -0.64 -5.26 -6.81
CA ARG A 219 -0.90 -5.51 -8.23
C ARG A 219 0.36 -5.45 -9.07
N ASP A 220 1.32 -4.58 -8.80
CA ASP A 220 2.55 -4.52 -9.59
C ASP A 220 3.44 -5.76 -9.32
N LEU A 221 3.54 -6.14 -8.05
CA LEU A 221 4.32 -7.29 -7.60
C LEU A 221 3.67 -8.64 -7.89
N HIS A 222 2.44 -8.71 -8.42
CA HIS A 222 1.76 -9.98 -8.75
C HIS A 222 2.55 -10.88 -9.71
N THR A 223 3.33 -10.27 -10.62
CA THR A 223 4.23 -10.96 -11.55
C THR A 223 5.64 -11.14 -11.00
N SER A 224 5.93 -10.52 -9.86
CA SER A 224 7.18 -10.67 -9.14
C SER A 224 7.14 -11.92 -8.25
N ARG A 225 8.28 -12.27 -7.66
CA ARG A 225 8.38 -13.31 -6.62
C ARG A 225 8.42 -12.72 -5.20
N GLN A 226 7.97 -11.48 -5.06
CA GLN A 226 7.85 -10.79 -3.80
C GLN A 226 6.38 -10.69 -3.42
N GLU A 227 6.07 -11.03 -2.17
CA GLU A 227 4.74 -10.92 -1.59
C GLU A 227 4.71 -9.69 -0.67
N PRO A 228 3.99 -8.63 -1.06
CA PRO A 228 3.86 -7.46 -0.21
C PRO A 228 2.96 -7.75 1.00
N ILE A 229 3.43 -7.30 2.15
CA ILE A 229 2.75 -7.38 3.44
C ILE A 229 2.40 -5.97 3.89
N ARG A 230 1.22 -5.84 4.49
CA ARG A 230 0.82 -4.62 5.18
C ARG A 230 0.32 -4.93 6.58
N MET A 231 0.77 -4.14 7.54
CA MET A 231 0.24 -4.14 8.90
C MET A 231 -0.20 -2.72 9.27
N GLY A 232 -1.17 -2.61 10.16
CA GLY A 232 -1.62 -1.32 10.67
C GLY A 232 -3.07 -1.32 11.14
N ARG A 233 -3.41 -0.32 11.95
CA ARG A 233 -4.78 -0.07 12.42
C ARG A 233 -5.08 1.43 12.35
N GLY A 234 -6.36 1.77 12.28
CA GLY A 234 -6.82 3.16 12.26
C GLY A 234 -7.11 3.65 10.85
N ARG A 235 -6.90 4.95 10.63
CA ARG A 235 -7.30 5.60 9.37
C ARG A 235 -6.31 5.33 8.24
N SER A 236 -6.80 5.55 7.02
CA SER A 236 -5.96 5.58 5.82
C SER A 236 -5.02 6.80 5.89
N ILE A 237 -3.72 6.56 6.05
CA ILE A 237 -2.72 7.64 6.15
C ILE A 237 -2.36 8.07 4.72
N VAL A 238 -2.55 9.35 4.40
CA VAL A 238 -2.05 9.92 3.14
C VAL A 238 -0.53 9.95 3.20
N ILE A 239 0.17 9.33 2.26
CA ILE A 239 1.63 9.28 2.18
C ILE A 239 2.17 10.47 1.38
N VAL A 240 1.64 10.71 0.17
CA VAL A 240 1.99 11.89 -0.64
C VAL A 240 0.74 12.62 -1.12
N GLN A 241 0.88 13.93 -1.30
CA GLN A 241 -0.13 14.83 -1.82
C GLN A 241 0.43 15.51 -3.06
N HIS A 242 -0.13 15.17 -4.21
CA HIS A 242 0.12 15.84 -5.48
C HIS A 242 -0.82 17.02 -5.65
N ASP A 243 -0.42 17.97 -6.49
CA ASP A 243 -1.31 19.02 -6.96
C ASP A 243 -2.41 18.36 -7.80
N SER A 244 -3.67 18.50 -7.41
CA SER A 244 -4.77 17.84 -8.12
C SER A 244 -4.89 18.39 -9.55
N PRO A 245 -4.80 17.53 -10.59
CA PRO A 245 -5.09 17.94 -11.96
C PRO A 245 -6.59 18.08 -12.22
N HIS A 246 -7.44 17.65 -11.27
CA HIS A 246 -8.88 17.58 -11.44
C HIS A 246 -9.56 18.54 -10.45
N GLN A 247 -9.85 19.75 -10.94
CA GLN A 247 -10.99 20.51 -10.40
C GLN A 247 -12.17 19.53 -10.35
N ARG A 248 -12.69 19.25 -9.16
CA ARG A 248 -13.97 18.53 -9.02
C ARG A 248 -14.93 19.19 -10.00
N ALA A 249 -15.40 18.44 -11.00
CA ALA A 249 -16.61 18.84 -11.67
C ALA A 249 -17.66 18.91 -10.55
N THR A 250 -18.07 20.11 -10.17
CA THR A 250 -19.20 20.30 -9.29
C THR A 250 -20.39 19.74 -10.02
N ILE A 251 -20.79 18.52 -9.65
CA ILE A 251 -22.03 17.93 -10.16
C ILE A 251 -23.14 18.71 -9.48
N GLU A 252 -23.76 19.61 -10.23
CA GLU A 252 -24.99 20.27 -9.82
C GLU A 252 -26.04 19.19 -9.54
N PRO A 253 -26.70 19.19 -8.37
CA PRO A 253 -27.79 18.27 -8.11
C PRO A 253 -28.90 18.50 -9.14
N ILE A 254 -29.49 17.40 -9.62
CA ILE A 254 -30.64 17.44 -10.52
C ILE A 254 -31.79 18.09 -9.75
N ARG A 255 -32.48 19.04 -10.39
CA ARG A 255 -33.60 19.77 -9.80
C ARG A 255 -34.85 19.54 -10.63
N ASP A 256 -36.00 19.51 -9.97
CA ASP A 256 -37.29 19.51 -10.66
C ASP A 256 -37.66 20.91 -11.19
N ASP A 257 -38.81 21.02 -11.85
CA ASP A 257 -39.32 22.29 -12.40
C ASP A 257 -39.56 23.38 -11.32
N ASN A 258 -39.68 22.99 -10.05
CA ASN A 258 -39.85 23.89 -8.91
C ASN A 258 -38.51 24.31 -8.29
N GLY A 259 -37.39 23.74 -8.74
CA GLY A 259 -36.05 24.00 -8.24
C GLY A 259 -35.64 23.14 -7.04
N ASP A 260 -36.45 22.16 -6.64
CA ASP A 260 -36.16 21.25 -5.53
C ASP A 260 -35.19 20.15 -5.97
N ILE A 261 -34.28 19.74 -5.07
CA ILE A 261 -33.28 18.71 -5.35
C ILE A 261 -33.98 17.36 -5.52
N LEU A 262 -33.86 16.77 -6.70
CA LEU A 262 -34.41 15.48 -7.03
C LEU A 262 -33.40 14.39 -6.66
N CYS A 263 -33.80 13.50 -5.74
CA CYS A 263 -32.98 12.37 -5.34
C CYS A 263 -33.12 11.23 -6.37
N PRO A 264 -32.07 10.87 -7.13
CA PRO A 264 -32.16 9.83 -8.15
C PRO A 264 -32.26 8.41 -7.55
N TYR A 265 -32.02 8.26 -6.25
CA TYR A 265 -32.06 6.97 -5.57
C TYR A 265 -33.46 6.69 -5.01
N GLN A 266 -34.13 5.70 -5.58
CA GLN A 266 -35.50 5.31 -5.21
C GLN A 266 -35.60 4.27 -4.09
N GLY A 267 -34.47 3.84 -3.51
CA GLY A 267 -34.49 2.81 -2.46
C GLY A 267 -34.93 1.44 -2.99
N LEU A 268 -35.97 0.86 -2.39
CA LEU A 268 -36.55 -0.44 -2.79
C LEU A 268 -37.72 -0.29 -3.77
N GLU A 269 -38.12 0.94 -4.08
CA GLU A 269 -39.18 1.20 -5.05
C GLU A 269 -38.73 0.79 -6.46
N VAL A 270 -39.73 0.53 -7.30
CA VAL A 270 -39.52 0.16 -8.69
C VAL A 270 -39.27 1.43 -9.50
N PHE A 271 -38.27 1.42 -10.38
CA PHE A 271 -38.14 2.48 -11.37
C PHE A 271 -39.20 2.28 -12.45
N GLU A 272 -40.03 3.29 -12.65
CA GLU A 272 -41.05 3.39 -13.67
C GLU A 272 -40.48 3.94 -14.99
N SER A 273 -41.30 3.98 -16.03
CA SER A 273 -40.91 4.46 -17.36
C SER A 273 -40.45 5.92 -17.33
N GLU A 274 -41.07 6.73 -16.47
CA GLU A 274 -40.80 8.15 -16.26
C GLU A 274 -39.40 8.38 -15.70
N GLU A 275 -38.87 7.42 -14.94
CA GLU A 275 -37.55 7.49 -14.31
C GLU A 275 -36.47 6.73 -15.08
N LYS A 276 -36.71 6.44 -16.37
CA LYS A 276 -35.73 5.76 -17.24
C LYS A 276 -34.36 6.43 -17.23
N GLU A 277 -34.33 7.75 -17.05
CA GLU A 277 -33.11 8.54 -16.99
C GLU A 277 -32.28 8.26 -15.73
N PHE A 278 -32.87 7.74 -14.65
CA PHE A 278 -32.17 7.35 -13.42
C PHE A 278 -31.85 5.84 -13.36
N PHE A 279 -32.32 5.06 -14.34
CA PHE A 279 -32.17 3.61 -14.36
C PHE A 279 -30.84 3.16 -15.00
N PHE A 280 -29.80 3.03 -14.17
CA PHE A 280 -28.44 2.66 -14.61
C PHE A 280 -27.99 1.27 -14.16
N GLY A 281 -26.84 0.80 -14.66
CA GLY A 281 -26.17 -0.42 -14.20
C GLY A 281 -26.77 -1.75 -14.70
N ARG A 282 -27.98 -1.75 -15.26
CA ARG A 282 -28.65 -2.96 -15.79
C ARG A 282 -28.65 -3.10 -17.31
N LYS A 283 -27.98 -2.20 -18.03
CA LYS A 283 -27.93 -2.16 -19.51
C LYS A 283 -27.65 -3.52 -20.17
N LYS A 284 -26.66 -4.27 -19.69
CA LYS A 284 -26.33 -5.61 -20.23
C LYS A 284 -27.50 -6.60 -20.17
N VAL A 285 -28.29 -6.56 -19.08
CA VAL A 285 -29.47 -7.43 -18.92
C VAL A 285 -30.57 -6.98 -19.85
N THR A 286 -30.84 -5.67 -19.88
CA THR A 286 -31.85 -5.06 -20.76
C THR A 286 -31.57 -5.40 -22.23
N ASP A 287 -30.33 -5.19 -22.71
CA ASP A 287 -29.93 -5.47 -24.10
C ASP A 287 -30.07 -6.96 -24.46
N LYS A 288 -29.80 -7.86 -23.51
CA LYS A 288 -29.99 -9.30 -23.71
C LYS A 288 -31.47 -9.67 -23.89
N ILE A 289 -32.35 -9.01 -23.16
CA ILE A 289 -33.80 -9.23 -23.26
C ILE A 289 -34.32 -8.64 -24.58
N LYS A 290 -33.92 -7.43 -24.95
CA LYS A 290 -34.25 -6.79 -26.25
C LYS A 290 -33.92 -7.72 -27.43
N LYS A 291 -32.69 -8.24 -27.47
CA LYS A 291 -32.25 -9.21 -28.50
C LYS A 291 -33.13 -10.46 -28.57
N ARG A 292 -33.65 -10.95 -27.45
CA ARG A 292 -34.54 -12.12 -27.43
C ARG A 292 -35.95 -11.78 -27.88
N LEU A 293 -36.47 -10.60 -27.52
CA LEU A 293 -37.79 -10.13 -27.94
C LEU A 293 -37.85 -9.91 -29.46
N ASN A 294 -36.76 -9.49 -30.10
CA ASN A 294 -36.72 -9.35 -31.56
C ASN A 294 -36.94 -10.67 -32.32
N ASN A 295 -36.65 -11.81 -31.68
CA ASN A 295 -36.80 -13.14 -32.29
C ASN A 295 -37.96 -13.96 -31.70
N ASN A 296 -38.59 -13.48 -30.62
CA ASN A 296 -39.59 -14.24 -29.88
C ASN A 296 -40.69 -13.31 -29.34
N ASN A 297 -41.95 -13.72 -29.48
CA ASN A 297 -43.10 -12.98 -28.96
C ASN A 297 -43.25 -13.05 -27.43
N PHE A 298 -42.40 -13.83 -26.75
CA PHE A 298 -42.47 -14.03 -25.30
C PHE A 298 -41.08 -14.33 -24.72
N VAL A 299 -40.71 -13.63 -23.64
CA VAL A 299 -39.46 -13.85 -22.88
C VAL A 299 -39.76 -13.81 -21.38
N PRO A 300 -39.64 -14.93 -20.65
CA PRO A 300 -39.85 -14.94 -19.20
C PRO A 300 -38.64 -14.32 -18.47
N ILE A 301 -38.91 -13.51 -17.43
CA ILE A 301 -37.89 -12.91 -16.55
C ILE A 301 -38.07 -13.50 -15.15
N ILE A 302 -37.10 -14.31 -14.72
CA ILE A 302 -37.17 -15.07 -13.47
C ILE A 302 -35.98 -14.70 -12.58
N GLY A 303 -36.22 -14.55 -11.27
CA GLY A 303 -35.20 -14.22 -10.29
C GLY A 303 -35.79 -13.93 -8.90
N ALA A 304 -34.95 -13.92 -7.87
CA ALA A 304 -35.35 -13.71 -6.47
C ALA A 304 -36.20 -12.45 -6.26
N SER A 305 -37.06 -12.42 -5.24
CA SER A 305 -37.81 -11.21 -4.89
C SER A 305 -36.86 -10.04 -4.58
N GLY A 306 -37.24 -8.81 -4.92
CA GLY A 306 -36.37 -7.63 -4.72
C GLY A 306 -35.16 -7.51 -5.65
N SER A 307 -34.93 -8.45 -6.58
CA SER A 307 -33.78 -8.39 -7.51
C SER A 307 -33.87 -7.31 -8.61
N GLY A 308 -34.92 -6.47 -8.59
CA GLY A 308 -35.12 -5.38 -9.56
C GLY A 308 -35.73 -5.81 -10.90
N LYS A 309 -36.39 -6.97 -10.97
CA LYS A 309 -37.05 -7.47 -12.19
C LYS A 309 -38.07 -6.47 -12.74
N SER A 310 -38.91 -5.92 -11.87
CA SER A 310 -39.92 -4.93 -12.25
C SER A 310 -39.28 -3.68 -12.83
N SER A 311 -38.21 -3.15 -12.23
CA SER A 311 -37.50 -1.97 -12.74
C SER A 311 -36.85 -2.23 -14.11
N VAL A 312 -36.29 -3.42 -14.33
CA VAL A 312 -35.78 -3.83 -15.65
C VAL A 312 -36.88 -3.82 -16.71
N VAL A 313 -38.09 -4.25 -16.36
CA VAL A 313 -39.24 -4.23 -17.27
C VAL A 313 -39.73 -2.80 -17.49
N ARG A 314 -40.07 -2.10 -16.41
CA ARG A 314 -40.75 -0.80 -16.48
C ARG A 314 -39.82 0.30 -16.96
N ALA A 315 -38.74 0.62 -16.25
CA ALA A 315 -37.79 1.64 -16.72
C ALA A 315 -36.89 1.20 -17.88
N GLY A 316 -36.61 -0.10 -18.03
CA GLY A 316 -35.63 -0.59 -19.01
C GLY A 316 -36.19 -1.02 -20.37
N LEU A 317 -37.35 -1.68 -20.38
CA LEU A 317 -37.89 -2.34 -21.58
C LEU A 317 -39.13 -1.64 -22.14
N ILE A 318 -40.05 -1.16 -21.30
CA ILE A 318 -41.28 -0.48 -21.76
C ILE A 318 -40.95 0.78 -22.59
N PRO A 319 -40.10 1.72 -22.13
CA PRO A 319 -39.73 2.90 -22.93
C PRO A 319 -39.18 2.54 -24.30
N TRP A 320 -38.38 1.47 -24.38
CA TRP A 320 -37.84 1.00 -25.66
C TRP A 320 -38.91 0.40 -26.58
N LEU A 321 -39.87 -0.36 -26.04
CA LEU A 321 -40.97 -0.92 -26.82
C LEU A 321 -41.93 0.15 -27.34
N GLU A 322 -42.11 1.24 -26.59
CA GLU A 322 -42.91 2.40 -27.00
C GLU A 322 -42.21 3.21 -28.09
N GLU A 323 -40.88 3.38 -27.99
CA GLU A 323 -40.06 4.04 -28.99
C GLU A 323 -39.93 3.22 -30.30
N GLU A 324 -39.94 1.88 -30.27
CA GLU A 324 -39.91 1.03 -31.48
C GLU A 324 -41.27 0.88 -32.18
N LYS A 325 -42.39 1.24 -31.54
CA LYS A 325 -43.75 1.11 -32.09
C LYS A 325 -44.43 2.44 -32.48
N SER A 326 -43.78 3.58 -32.26
CA SER A 326 -44.13 4.86 -32.89
C SER A 326 -43.49 5.00 -34.27
#